data_AF-A0A9J6P4B1-F1
#
_entry.id   AF-A0A9J6P4B1-F1
#
_cell.length_a   1.000
_cell.length_b   1.000
_cell.length_c   1.000
_cell.angle_alpha   90.00
_cell.angle_beta   90.00
_cell.angle_gamma   90.00
#
_symmetry.space_group_name_H-M   'P 1'
#
loop_
_entity.id
_entity.type
_entity.pdbx_description
1 polymer ?
#
loop_
_entity_poly.entity_id
_entity_poly.type
_entity_poly.pdbx_seq_one_letter_code
_entity_poly.pdbx_strand_id
1 'polypeptide(L)' 'MLRNSHIDMSKLDKVPSGHPFEYNSVVSEDFPVSEHSVGGRAFREEVDNGVYENVVVYKDKDSHIVYKKL' A
#
# COMPACT_ATOMS: atom_id res chain seq x y z
N MET A 1 -8.59 -8.60 -15.27
CA MET A 1 -7.66 -7.46 -15.28
C MET A 1 -7.37 -7.14 -13.83
N LEU A 2 -6.13 -7.34 -13.36
CA LEU A 2 -5.73 -6.89 -12.03
C LEU A 2 -5.77 -5.36 -12.06
N ARG A 3 -6.59 -4.74 -11.21
CA ARG A 3 -6.53 -3.30 -11.00
C ARG A 3 -5.26 -3.05 -10.19
N ASN A 4 -4.31 -2.29 -10.73
CA ASN A 4 -3.12 -1.91 -9.98
C ASN A 4 -3.52 -1.03 -8.79
N SER A 5 -2.77 -1.14 -7.70
CA SER A 5 -2.93 -0.30 -6.51
C SER A 5 -2.51 1.16 -6.67
N HIS A 6 -1.93 1.55 -7.81
CA HIS A 6 -1.45 2.92 -8.05
C HIS A 6 -0.43 3.43 -7.02
N ILE A 7 0.36 2.52 -6.44
CA ILE A 7 1.46 2.88 -5.55
C ILE A 7 2.55 3.62 -6.31
N ASP A 8 2.98 4.74 -5.76
CA ASP A 8 4.19 5.44 -6.18
C ASP A 8 5.40 4.76 -5.52
N MET A 9 6.15 4.02 -6.34
CA MET A 9 7.36 3.33 -5.90
C MET A 9 8.39 4.29 -5.30
N SER A 10 8.47 5.54 -5.78
CA SER A 10 9.39 6.53 -5.22
C SER A 10 9.03 6.92 -3.79
N LYS A 11 7.75 6.87 -3.43
CA LYS A 11 7.29 7.09 -2.05
C LYS A 11 7.52 5.85 -1.19
N LEU A 12 7.23 4.67 -1.72
CA LEU A 12 7.46 3.40 -1.02
C LEU A 12 8.95 3.16 -0.73
N ASP A 13 9.84 3.56 -1.64
CA ASP A 13 11.28 3.45 -1.46
C ASP A 13 11.82 4.35 -0.34
N LYS A 14 11.18 5.52 -0.15
CA LYS A 14 11.50 6.45 0.94
C LYS A 14 11.04 5.96 2.31
N VAL A 15 10.11 4.99 2.38
CA VAL A 15 9.73 4.38 3.65
C VAL A 15 10.94 3.60 4.19
N PRO A 16 11.43 3.92 5.40
CA PRO A 16 12.54 3.17 5.97
C PRO A 16 12.10 1.76 6.38
N SER A 17 12.99 0.79 6.20
CA SER A 17 12.77 -0.57 6.72
C SER A 17 12.46 -0.55 8.22
N GLY A 18 11.57 -1.44 8.65
CA GLY A 18 11.07 -1.50 10.01
C GLY A 18 9.98 -0.48 10.35
N HIS A 19 9.65 0.48 9.48
CA HIS A 19 8.68 1.52 9.79
C HIS A 19 7.26 1.18 9.30
N PRO A 20 6.23 1.44 10.13
CA PRO A 20 4.86 1.32 9.71
C PRO A 20 4.47 2.47 8.77
N PHE A 21 3.64 2.19 7.78
CA PHE A 21 3.10 3.16 6.84
C PHE A 21 1.69 2.77 6.40
N GLU A 22 0.96 3.72 5.82
CA GLU A 22 -0.37 3.50 5.25
C GLU A 22 -0.36 3.64 3.74
N TYR A 23 -1.35 3.04 3.08
CA TYR A 23 -1.55 3.14 1.63
C TYR A 23 -1.57 4.61 1.16
N ASN A 24 -2.26 5.49 1.88
CA ASN A 24 -2.38 6.91 1.55
C ASN A 24 -1.04 7.66 1.54
N SER A 25 -0.02 7.15 2.22
CA SER A 25 1.32 7.76 2.26
C SER A 25 2.16 7.42 1.04
N VAL A 26 1.83 6.33 0.34
CA VAL A 26 2.63 5.78 -0.77
C VAL A 26 1.86 5.72 -2.09
N VAL A 27 0.56 5.99 -2.09
CA VAL A 27 -0.24 6.13 -3.32
C VAL A 27 0.21 7.33 -4.16
N SER A 28 0.11 7.19 -5.48
CA SER A 28 0.36 8.28 -6.43
C SER A 28 -0.60 9.45 -6.21
N GLU A 29 -0.08 10.67 -6.36
CA GLU A 29 -0.87 11.91 -6.23
C GLU A 29 -1.80 12.13 -7.41
N ASP A 30 -1.45 11.56 -8.56
CA ASP A 30 -2.29 11.59 -9.77
C ASP A 30 -3.48 10.63 -9.66
N PHE A 31 -3.53 9.77 -8.63
CA PHE A 31 -4.62 8.84 -8.42
C PHE A 31 -5.76 9.49 -7.62
N PRO A 32 -6.98 9.57 -8.17
CA PRO A 32 -8.08 10.31 -7.55
C PRO A 32 -8.49 9.70 -6.21
N VAL A 33 -8.70 10.56 -5.22
CA VAL A 33 -9.11 10.16 -3.84
C VAL A 33 -10.38 9.32 -3.83
N SER A 34 -11.31 9.56 -4.77
CA SER A 34 -12.53 8.76 -4.93
C SER A 34 -12.27 7.28 -5.23
N GLU A 35 -11.09 6.94 -5.76
CA GLU A 35 -10.70 5.57 -6.09
C GLU A 35 -9.74 4.95 -5.08
N HIS A 36 -9.30 5.69 -4.05
CA HIS A 36 -8.36 5.21 -3.03
C HIS A 36 -8.88 4.00 -2.26
N SER A 37 -10.20 3.87 -2.07
CA SER A 37 -10.80 2.68 -1.46
C SER A 37 -10.57 1.41 -2.30
N VAL A 38 -10.66 1.53 -3.62
CA VAL A 38 -10.43 0.41 -4.55
C VAL A 38 -8.93 0.11 -4.65
N GLY A 39 -8.10 1.14 -4.77
CA GLY A 39 -6.65 1.00 -4.84
C GLY A 39 -6.04 0.43 -3.56
N GLY A 40 -6.54 0.83 -2.38
CA GLY A 40 -6.11 0.28 -1.09
C GLY A 40 -6.44 -1.20 -0.93
N ARG A 41 -7.58 -1.64 -1.48
CA ARG A 41 -7.93 -3.07 -1.53
C ARG A 41 -7.02 -3.84 -2.49
N ALA A 42 -6.75 -3.29 -3.66
CA ALA A 42 -5.80 -3.88 -4.61
C ALA A 42 -4.40 -3.98 -4.01
N PHE A 43 -3.94 -2.95 -3.29
CA PHE A 43 -2.64 -2.96 -2.62
C PHE A 43 -2.53 -4.07 -1.59
N ARG A 44 -3.57 -4.26 -0.78
CA ARG A 44 -3.64 -5.38 0.16
C ARG A 44 -3.48 -6.71 -0.55
N GLU A 45 -4.26 -6.94 -1.62
CA GLU A 45 -4.20 -8.17 -2.40
C GLU A 45 -2.80 -8.36 -3.04
N GLU A 46 -2.16 -7.30 -3.52
CA GLU A 46 -0.80 -7.33 -4.08
C GLU A 46 0.26 -7.67 -3.01
N VAL A 47 0.16 -7.10 -1.81
CA VAL A 47 1.03 -7.43 -0.68
C VAL A 47 0.84 -8.89 -0.27
N ASP A 48 -0.40 -9.36 -0.14
CA ASP A 48 -0.73 -10.75 0.21
C ASP A 48 -0.25 -11.75 -0.87
N ASN A 49 -0.25 -11.33 -2.14
CA ASN A 49 0.27 -12.11 -3.28
C ASN A 49 1.80 -12.03 -3.44
N GLY A 50 2.51 -11.27 -2.59
CA GLY A 50 3.95 -11.13 -2.65
C GLY A 50 4.48 -10.27 -3.80
N VAL A 51 3.65 -9.39 -4.39
CA VAL A 51 4.08 -8.41 -5.40
C VAL A 51 5.11 -7.44 -4.80
N TYR A 52 4.94 -7.12 -3.52
CA TYR A 52 5.86 -6.29 -2.75
C TYR A 52 6.64 -7.15 -1.74
N GLU A 53 7.76 -7.72 -2.17
CA GLU A 53 8.57 -8.66 -1.38
C GLU A 53 9.03 -8.10 -0.01
N ASN A 54 9.18 -6.77 0.08
CA ASN A 54 9.64 -6.07 1.28
C ASN A 54 8.51 -5.36 2.03
N VAL A 55 7.25 -5.70 1.81
CA VAL A 55 6.11 -5.09 2.49
C VAL A 55 5.24 -6.18 3.10
N VAL A 56 4.82 -5.99 4.35
CA VAL A 56 3.90 -6.89 5.04
C VAL A 56 2.77 -6.12 5.69
N VAL A 57 1.61 -6.75 5.86
CA VAL A 57 0.53 -6.23 6.69
C VAL A 57 0.97 -6.32 8.16
N TYR A 58 1.11 -5.16 8.82
CA TYR A 58 1.52 -5.07 10.23
C TYR A 58 0.33 -5.04 11.18
N LYS A 59 -0.72 -4.27 10.84
CA LYS A 59 -1.98 -4.23 11.58
C LYS A 59 -3.15 -4.08 10.61
N ASP A 60 -4.20 -4.84 10.87
CA ASP A 60 -5.49 -4.73 10.18
C ASP A 60 -6.57 -4.57 11.27
N LYS A 61 -7.07 -3.35 11.47
CA LYS A 61 -8.15 -3.07 12.43
C LYS A 61 -9.21 -2.17 11.81
N ASP A 62 -10.44 -2.68 11.79
CA ASP A 62 -11.74 -2.06 11.51
C ASP A 62 -11.87 -1.32 10.16
N SER A 63 -10.94 -0.44 9.80
CA SER A 63 -10.90 0.29 8.51
C SER A 63 -9.50 0.80 8.12
N HIS A 64 -8.48 0.57 8.95
CA HIS A 64 -7.12 1.04 8.70
C HIS A 64 -6.16 -0.14 8.64
N ILE A 65 -5.57 -0.33 7.45
CA ILE A 65 -4.51 -1.30 7.23
C ILE A 65 -3.19 -0.55 7.31
N VAL A 66 -2.37 -0.96 8.27
CA VAL A 66 -1.00 -0.48 8.44
C VAL A 66 -0.08 -1.54 7.89
N TYR A 67 0.77 -1.12 6.96
CA TYR A 67 1.81 -1.93 6.37
C TYR A 67 3.13 -1.64 7.05
N LYS A 68 4.10 -2.53 6.92
CA LYS A 68 5.47 -2.32 7.40
C LYS A 68 6.44 -2.78 6.33
N LYS A 69 7.44 -1.96 6.07
CA LYS A 69 8.54 -2.35 5.18
C LYS A 69 9.51 -3.24 5.96
N LEU A 70 9.93 -4.36 5.37
CA LEU A 70 10.92 -5.26 5.97
C LEU A 70 12.33 -4.67 5.89
#